data_AF-A0A7W0N1I5-F1
#
_entry.id   AF-A0A7W0N1I5-F1
#
_cell.length_a   1.000
_cell.length_b   1.000
_cell.length_c   1.000
_cell.angle_alpha   90.00
_cell.angle_beta   90.00
_cell.angle_gamma   90.00
#
_symmetry.space_group_name_H-M   'P 1'
#
loop_
_entity.id
_entity.type
_entity.pdbx_description
1 polymer ?
#
loop_
_entity_poly.entity_id
_entity_poly.type
_entity_poly.pdbx_seq_one_letter_code
_entity_poly.pdbx_strand_id
1 'polypeptide(L)'
;MRLEPGSIEETLREVRDLLCRLERPSSTWEVGNSATPVDLGERLEDLGLVPVSDPDVLGMVLTDPPPPGPAEVDVRPVESEDDYRAALEVMHEAFEVPEEAAAAELAAAGDTFARWDTSPDSRLYLAWLDGEPVAAGRATFTEHGAVLNAGSTRRDARGRGAYRALVAARWDE
;
A
#
# COMPACT_ATOMS: atom_id res chain seq x y z
N MET A 1 -7.72 15.03 -1.23
CA MET A 1 -7.37 16.10 -0.28
C MET A 1 -8.15 17.36 -0.61
N ARG A 2 -8.67 18.09 0.38
CA ARG A 2 -9.36 19.36 0.17
C ARG A 2 -8.84 20.38 1.17
N LEU A 3 -8.16 21.41 0.67
CA LEU A 3 -7.66 22.54 1.45
C LEU A 3 -8.34 23.82 0.96
N GLU A 4 -8.48 24.78 1.87
CA GLU A 4 -8.86 26.12 1.48
C GLU A 4 -7.65 26.82 0.86
N PRO A 5 -7.80 27.58 -0.24
CA PRO A 5 -6.64 28.16 -0.95
C PRO A 5 -5.74 29.03 -0.05
N GLY A 6 -6.32 29.72 0.94
CA GLY A 6 -5.58 30.57 1.86
C GLY A 6 -4.92 29.83 3.04
N SER A 7 -5.24 28.54 3.25
CA SER A 7 -4.76 27.79 4.41
C SER A 7 -3.54 26.89 4.11
N ILE A 8 -3.14 26.76 2.84
CA ILE A 8 -2.14 25.76 2.40
C ILE A 8 -0.82 25.92 3.16
N GLU A 9 -0.30 27.15 3.29
CA GLU A 9 0.95 27.42 4.00
C GLU A 9 0.86 27.12 5.50
N GLU A 10 -0.28 27.45 6.11
CA GLU A 10 -0.54 27.18 7.52
C GLU A 10 -0.64 25.68 7.79
N THR A 11 -1.41 24.95 6.98
CA THR A 11 -1.51 23.49 7.06
C THR A 11 -0.14 22.83 6.87
N LEU A 12 0.66 23.30 5.91
CA LEU A 12 1.99 22.76 5.69
C LEU A 12 2.92 23.01 6.89
N ARG A 13 2.84 24.19 7.51
CA ARG A 13 3.58 24.50 8.75
C ARG A 13 3.14 23.58 9.89
N GLU A 14 1.85 23.41 10.08
CA GLU A 14 1.29 22.53 11.11
C GLU A 14 1.76 21.07 10.95
N VAL A 15 1.71 20.53 9.73
CA VAL A 15 2.16 19.17 9.45
C VAL A 15 3.66 19.04 9.66
N ARG A 16 4.47 20.02 9.23
CA ARG A 16 5.93 20.03 9.50
C ARG A 16 6.22 20.04 11.00
N ASP A 17 5.54 20.88 11.77
CA ASP A 17 5.70 20.94 13.22
C ASP A 17 5.31 19.62 13.90
N LEU A 18 4.25 18.98 13.43
CA LEU A 18 3.83 17.66 13.92
C LEU A 18 4.89 16.59 13.63
N LEU A 19 5.39 16.52 12.40
CA LEU A 19 6.40 15.54 12.01
C LEU A 19 7.71 15.73 12.80
N CYS A 20 8.13 16.98 13.00
CA CYS A 20 9.28 17.31 13.86
C CYS A 20 9.07 16.80 15.30
N ARG A 21 7.90 17.01 15.90
CA ARG A 21 7.58 16.49 17.25
C ARG A 21 7.57 14.97 17.32
N LEU A 22 7.22 14.31 16.23
CA LEU A 22 7.18 12.84 16.11
C LEU A 22 8.53 12.26 15.66
N GLU A 23 9.57 13.08 15.51
CA GLU A 23 10.89 12.68 15.02
C GLU A 23 10.81 11.96 13.66
N ARG A 24 9.85 12.37 12.81
CA ARG A 24 9.66 11.83 11.46
C ARG A 24 10.32 12.76 10.44
N PRO A 25 11.45 12.36 9.84
CA PRO A 25 12.26 13.25 9.00
C PRO A 25 11.63 13.53 7.62
N SER A 26 10.64 12.74 7.20
CA SER A 26 9.99 12.89 5.90
C SER A 26 8.51 12.49 5.95
N SER A 27 7.75 12.97 4.97
CA SER A 27 6.39 12.52 4.66
C SER A 27 6.16 12.62 3.16
N THR A 28 5.18 11.87 2.67
CA THR A 28 4.72 11.93 1.28
C THR A 28 3.27 12.40 1.26
N TRP A 29 2.92 13.20 0.26
CA TRP A 29 1.58 13.73 0.05
C TRP A 29 1.06 13.21 -1.29
N GLU A 30 -0.09 12.53 -1.27
CA GLU A 30 -0.79 12.11 -2.49
C GLU A 30 -1.84 13.15 -2.87
N VAL A 31 -1.67 13.78 -4.03
CA VAL A 31 -2.57 14.81 -4.56
C VAL A 31 -3.36 14.24 -5.73
N GLY A 32 -4.61 13.87 -5.48
CA GLY A 32 -5.51 13.39 -6.55
C GLY A 32 -6.11 14.51 -7.40
N ASN A 33 -6.59 14.17 -8.60
CA ASN A 33 -7.19 15.12 -9.57
C ASN A 33 -8.41 15.89 -9.04
N SER A 34 -9.07 15.39 -7.99
CA SER A 34 -10.19 16.06 -7.34
C SER A 34 -9.75 16.94 -6.17
N ALA A 35 -8.45 17.20 -6.03
CA ALA A 35 -7.93 18.04 -4.96
C ALA A 35 -8.41 19.48 -5.11
N THR A 36 -8.61 20.14 -3.97
CA THR A 36 -8.90 21.58 -3.94
C THR A 36 -7.80 22.30 -3.16
N PRO A 37 -7.27 23.41 -3.67
CA PRO A 37 -7.51 23.96 -5.01
C PRO A 37 -6.97 23.04 -6.13
N VAL A 38 -7.42 23.27 -7.38
CA VAL A 38 -7.07 22.41 -8.53
C VAL A 38 -5.57 22.43 -8.85
N ASP A 39 -4.89 23.51 -8.50
CA ASP A 39 -3.45 23.75 -8.65
C ASP A 39 -2.67 23.39 -7.37
N LEU A 40 -3.24 22.58 -6.47
CA LEU A 40 -2.61 22.27 -5.18
C LEU A 40 -1.23 21.62 -5.32
N GLY A 41 -1.02 20.76 -6.32
CA GLY A 41 0.30 20.17 -6.59
C GLY A 41 1.37 21.23 -6.85
N GLU A 42 1.11 22.11 -7.83
CA GLU A 42 2.00 23.22 -8.20
C GLU A 42 2.30 24.13 -6.99
N ARG A 43 1.28 24.45 -6.20
CA ARG A 43 1.45 25.27 -4.97
C ARG A 43 2.31 24.59 -3.92
N LEU A 44 2.20 23.27 -3.75
CA LEU A 44 3.02 22.53 -2.79
C LEU A 44 4.49 22.49 -3.24
N GLU A 45 4.73 22.39 -4.55
CA GLU A 45 6.07 22.48 -5.15
C GLU A 45 6.70 23.86 -4.90
N ASP A 46 5.94 24.94 -5.11
CA ASP A 46 6.37 26.31 -4.81
C ASP A 46 6.74 26.49 -3.31
N LEU A 47 6.16 25.68 -2.43
CA LEU A 47 6.42 25.65 -0.98
C LEU A 47 7.53 24.66 -0.57
N GLY A 48 8.23 24.10 -1.54
CA GLY A 48 9.43 23.28 -1.35
C GLY A 48 9.18 21.79 -1.15
N LEU A 49 7.98 21.29 -1.45
CA LEU A 49 7.81 19.84 -1.67
C LEU A 49 8.41 19.48 -3.02
N VAL A 50 8.87 18.24 -3.15
CA VAL A 50 9.43 17.73 -4.39
C VAL A 50 8.63 16.50 -4.83
N PRO A 51 8.34 16.36 -6.14
CA PRO A 51 7.75 15.13 -6.66
C PRO A 51 8.64 13.93 -6.34
N VAL A 52 8.02 12.80 -6.01
CA VAL A 52 8.74 11.53 -5.90
C VAL A 52 9.14 11.03 -7.30
N SER A 53 10.08 10.09 -7.36
CA SER A 53 10.38 9.38 -8.61
C SER A 53 9.16 8.58 -9.04
N ASP A 54 8.77 8.70 -10.33
CA ASP A 54 7.52 8.15 -10.87
C ASP A 54 6.28 8.61 -10.07
N PRO A 55 5.92 9.91 -10.14
CA PRO A 55 4.95 10.53 -9.24
C PRO A 55 3.50 10.15 -9.53
N ASP A 56 3.24 9.47 -10.65
CA ASP A 56 1.89 9.17 -11.11
C ASP A 56 1.35 7.91 -10.44
N VAL A 57 0.26 8.07 -9.68
CA VAL A 57 -0.50 6.95 -9.12
C VAL A 57 -1.75 6.72 -9.96
N LEU A 58 -1.81 5.57 -10.63
CA LEU A 58 -2.97 5.17 -11.42
C LEU A 58 -3.94 4.35 -10.57
N GLY A 59 -5.13 4.91 -10.34
CA GLY A 59 -6.26 4.19 -9.76
C GLY A 59 -7.09 3.49 -10.84
N MET A 60 -7.49 2.24 -10.57
CA MET A 60 -8.50 1.54 -11.37
C MET A 60 -9.68 1.18 -10.48
N VAL A 61 -10.88 1.25 -11.05
CA VAL A 61 -12.13 0.85 -10.38
C VAL A 61 -12.63 -0.42 -11.03
N LEU A 62 -12.86 -1.45 -10.23
CA LEU A 62 -13.55 -2.66 -10.63
C LEU A 62 -15.03 -2.51 -10.24
N THR A 63 -15.92 -2.58 -11.22
CA THR A 63 -17.38 -2.53 -11.02
C THR A 63 -18.05 -3.90 -11.13
N ASP A 64 -17.32 -4.86 -11.66
CA ASP A 64 -17.77 -6.22 -11.92
C ASP A 64 -16.72 -7.21 -11.37
N PRO A 65 -17.13 -8.43 -11.00
CA PRO A 65 -16.20 -9.43 -10.49
C PRO A 65 -15.04 -9.67 -11.45
N PRO A 66 -13.78 -9.65 -10.96
CA PRO A 66 -12.63 -9.94 -11.80
C PRO A 66 -12.66 -11.43 -12.22
N PRO A 67 -12.07 -11.79 -13.38
CA PRO A 67 -11.93 -13.19 -13.75
C PRO A 67 -11.14 -13.96 -12.69
N PRO A 68 -11.53 -15.21 -12.37
CA PRO A 68 -10.85 -16.00 -11.34
C PRO A 68 -9.38 -16.22 -11.70
N GLY A 69 -8.53 -16.29 -10.68
CA GLY A 69 -7.11 -16.63 -10.84
C GLY A 69 -6.88 -18.05 -11.39
N PRO A 70 -5.64 -18.40 -11.74
CA PRO A 70 -5.26 -19.80 -12.00
C PRO A 70 -5.56 -20.69 -10.80
N ALA A 71 -6.01 -21.92 -11.03
CA ALA A 71 -6.39 -22.84 -9.95
C ALA A 71 -5.19 -23.33 -9.12
N GLU A 72 -3.98 -23.22 -9.67
CA GLU A 72 -2.71 -23.59 -9.03
C GLU A 72 -2.23 -22.52 -8.04
N VAL A 73 -2.80 -21.32 -8.08
CA VAL A 73 -2.49 -20.25 -7.12
C VAL A 73 -3.50 -20.30 -5.99
N ASP A 74 -3.00 -20.53 -4.80
CA ASP A 74 -3.79 -20.53 -3.57
C ASP A 74 -3.63 -19.17 -2.88
N VAL A 75 -4.73 -18.53 -2.51
CA VAL A 75 -4.71 -17.19 -1.89
C VAL A 75 -5.46 -17.24 -0.58
N ARG A 76 -4.84 -16.72 0.48
CA ARG A 76 -5.41 -16.72 1.83
C ARG A 76 -5.15 -15.39 2.53
N PRO A 77 -6.02 -14.96 3.44
CA PRO A 77 -5.69 -13.92 4.40
C PRO A 77 -4.45 -14.31 5.22
N VAL A 78 -3.66 -13.32 5.58
CA VAL A 78 -2.53 -13.46 6.52
C VAL A 78 -3.10 -13.55 7.93
N GLU A 79 -2.91 -14.70 8.60
CA GLU A 79 -3.47 -14.98 9.93
C GLU A 79 -2.40 -15.23 11.01
N SER A 80 -1.12 -15.19 10.63
CA SER A 80 0.00 -15.44 11.54
C SER A 80 1.16 -14.47 11.33
N GLU A 81 2.04 -14.35 12.33
CA GLU A 81 3.27 -13.58 12.20
C GLU A 81 4.18 -14.16 11.09
N ASP A 82 4.22 -15.48 10.94
CA ASP A 82 5.02 -16.14 9.91
C ASP A 82 4.49 -15.81 8.50
N ASP A 83 3.17 -15.82 8.30
CA ASP A 83 2.54 -15.37 7.05
C ASP A 83 2.83 -13.89 6.79
N TYR A 84 2.80 -13.05 7.83
CA TYR A 84 3.08 -11.63 7.72
C TYR A 84 4.53 -11.38 7.31
N ARG A 85 5.48 -12.12 7.89
CA ARG A 85 6.90 -12.09 7.49
C ARG A 85 7.09 -12.51 6.04
N ALA A 86 6.46 -13.62 5.63
CA ALA A 86 6.51 -14.07 4.23
C ALA A 86 5.92 -13.03 3.26
N ALA A 87 4.83 -12.36 3.64
CA ALA A 87 4.26 -11.28 2.84
C ALA A 87 5.20 -10.06 2.75
N LEU A 88 5.88 -9.68 3.84
CA LEU A 88 6.89 -8.62 3.83
C LEU A 88 8.04 -8.96 2.89
N GLU A 89 8.57 -10.18 2.92
CA GLU A 89 9.65 -10.61 2.03
C GLU A 89 9.23 -10.48 0.55
N VAL A 90 8.02 -10.91 0.19
CA VAL A 90 7.47 -10.75 -1.16
C VAL A 90 7.34 -9.27 -1.55
N MET A 91 6.85 -8.42 -0.64
CA MET A 91 6.71 -6.98 -0.88
C MET A 91 8.07 -6.31 -1.03
N HIS A 92 9.03 -6.59 -0.16
CA HIS A 92 10.38 -6.03 -0.19
C HIS A 92 11.10 -6.35 -1.50
N GLU A 93 11.02 -7.59 -1.97
CA GLU A 93 11.58 -7.97 -3.27
C GLU A 93 10.88 -7.22 -4.41
N ALA A 94 9.54 -7.19 -4.41
CA ALA A 94 8.77 -6.60 -5.49
C ALA A 94 8.96 -5.09 -5.62
N PHE A 95 9.06 -4.39 -4.48
CA PHE A 95 9.26 -2.94 -4.38
C PHE A 95 10.75 -2.53 -4.29
N GLU A 96 11.67 -3.49 -4.39
CA GLU A 96 13.12 -3.24 -4.31
C GLU A 96 13.52 -2.46 -3.05
N VAL A 97 12.92 -2.80 -1.91
CA VAL A 97 13.20 -2.16 -0.63
C VAL A 97 14.67 -2.41 -0.24
N PRO A 98 15.45 -1.37 0.13
CA PRO A 98 16.84 -1.55 0.52
C PRO A 98 17.00 -2.54 1.68
N GLU A 99 18.06 -3.36 1.63
CA GLU A 99 18.28 -4.47 2.57
C GLU A 99 18.24 -4.04 4.05
N GLU A 100 18.85 -2.90 4.40
CA GLU A 100 18.85 -2.37 5.77
C GLU A 100 17.42 -2.01 6.24
N ALA A 101 16.62 -1.39 5.38
CA ALA A 101 15.23 -1.05 5.68
C ALA A 101 14.36 -2.31 5.77
N ALA A 102 14.52 -3.25 4.85
CA ALA A 102 13.84 -4.54 4.86
C ALA A 102 14.14 -5.33 6.15
N ALA A 103 15.41 -5.38 6.56
CA ALA A 103 15.84 -6.05 7.79
C ALA A 103 15.24 -5.39 9.05
N ALA A 104 15.18 -4.06 9.09
CA ALA A 104 14.56 -3.34 10.20
C ALA A 104 13.05 -3.60 10.29
N GLU A 105 12.35 -3.61 9.15
CA GLU A 105 10.91 -3.93 9.09
C GLU A 105 10.63 -5.38 9.49
N LEU A 106 11.43 -6.34 9.01
CA LEU A 106 11.32 -7.75 9.40
C LEU A 106 11.60 -7.92 10.90
N ALA A 107 12.58 -7.22 11.47
CA ALA A 107 12.84 -7.27 12.91
C ALA A 107 11.63 -6.78 13.73
N ALA A 108 10.89 -5.78 13.23
CA ALA A 108 9.69 -5.23 13.84
C ALA A 108 8.39 -5.95 13.44
N ALA A 109 8.46 -7.06 12.71
CA ALA A 109 7.28 -7.68 12.09
C ALA A 109 6.25 -8.17 13.12
N GLY A 110 6.67 -8.80 14.22
CA GLY A 110 5.75 -9.28 15.26
C GLY A 110 4.99 -8.15 15.95
N ASP A 111 5.69 -7.10 16.37
CA ASP A 111 5.07 -5.90 16.96
C ASP A 111 4.12 -5.21 15.98
N THR A 112 4.47 -5.19 14.69
CA THR A 112 3.65 -4.60 13.64
C THR A 112 2.42 -5.46 13.39
N PHE A 113 2.57 -6.77 13.23
CA PHE A 113 1.48 -7.71 13.04
C PHE A 113 0.46 -7.62 14.18
N ALA A 114 0.91 -7.62 15.44
CA ALA A 114 0.03 -7.49 16.59
C ALA A 114 -0.82 -6.20 16.58
N ARG A 115 -0.31 -5.09 16.02
CA ARG A 115 -1.08 -3.85 15.86
C ARG A 115 -2.10 -3.98 14.73
N TRP A 116 -1.70 -4.55 13.60
CA TRP A 116 -2.54 -4.68 12.42
C TRP A 116 -3.64 -5.73 12.56
N ASP A 117 -3.38 -6.83 13.27
CA ASP A 117 -4.35 -7.88 13.56
C ASP A 117 -5.61 -7.32 14.26
N THR A 118 -5.47 -6.22 14.99
CA THR A 118 -6.60 -5.54 15.64
C THR A 118 -7.38 -4.58 14.73
N SER A 119 -7.02 -4.42 13.46
CA SER A 119 -7.66 -3.51 12.51
C SER A 119 -8.76 -4.22 11.70
N PRO A 120 -10.05 -4.06 12.04
CA PRO A 120 -11.13 -4.82 11.42
C PRO A 120 -11.33 -4.48 9.93
N ASP A 121 -10.95 -3.27 9.53
CA ASP A 121 -11.21 -2.74 8.19
C ASP A 121 -10.03 -2.93 7.23
N SER A 122 -9.00 -3.70 7.60
CA SER A 122 -7.86 -3.92 6.73
C SER A 122 -7.34 -5.34 6.83
N ARG A 123 -7.16 -6.00 5.68
CA ARG A 123 -6.59 -7.35 5.60
C ARG A 123 -5.46 -7.43 4.60
N LEU A 124 -4.43 -8.18 4.97
CA LEU A 124 -3.33 -8.56 4.07
C LEU A 124 -3.57 -9.97 3.56
N TYR A 125 -3.28 -10.19 2.29
CA TYR A 125 -3.41 -11.47 1.62
C TYR A 125 -2.05 -11.91 1.08
N LEU A 126 -1.83 -13.22 1.11
CA LEU A 126 -0.66 -13.87 0.57
C LEU A 126 -1.11 -14.94 -0.42
N ALA A 127 -0.35 -15.09 -1.51
CA ALA A 127 -0.60 -16.06 -2.56
C ALA A 127 0.58 -17.03 -2.64
N TRP A 128 0.25 -18.31 -2.70
CA TRP A 128 1.19 -19.41 -2.85
C TRP A 128 1.06 -20.04 -4.22
N LEU A 129 2.20 -20.41 -4.78
CA LEU A 129 2.29 -21.14 -6.04
C LEU A 129 3.40 -22.18 -5.90
N ASP A 130 3.06 -23.44 -6.18
CA ASP A 130 3.99 -24.56 -6.02
C ASP A 130 4.56 -24.68 -4.58
N GLY A 131 3.79 -24.23 -3.58
CA GLY A 131 4.15 -24.26 -2.16
C GLY A 131 4.89 -23.03 -1.64
N GLU A 132 5.29 -22.11 -2.53
CA GLU A 132 6.09 -20.93 -2.18
C GLU A 132 5.23 -19.66 -2.17
N PRO A 133 5.44 -18.73 -1.22
CA PRO A 133 4.84 -17.40 -1.27
C PRO A 133 5.37 -16.60 -2.46
N VAL A 134 4.47 -16.13 -3.34
CA VAL A 134 4.85 -15.49 -4.61
C VAL A 134 4.24 -14.11 -4.82
N ALA A 135 3.14 -13.79 -4.15
CA ALA A 135 2.49 -12.49 -4.28
C ALA A 135 1.78 -12.09 -2.99
N ALA A 136 1.78 -10.80 -2.65
CA ALA A 136 1.03 -10.28 -1.51
C ALA A 136 0.24 -9.04 -1.90
N GLY A 137 -0.79 -8.70 -1.14
CA GLY A 137 -1.56 -7.49 -1.37
C GLY A 137 -2.56 -7.21 -0.27
N ARG A 138 -2.86 -5.94 -0.06
CA ARG A 138 -3.78 -5.49 0.99
C ARG A 138 -5.13 -5.09 0.41
N ALA A 139 -6.15 -5.22 1.23
CA ALA A 139 -7.47 -4.65 1.07
C ALA A 139 -7.79 -3.80 2.29
N THR A 140 -8.22 -2.55 2.07
CA THR A 140 -8.80 -1.70 3.10
C THR A 140 -10.27 -1.47 2.76
N PHE A 141 -11.15 -1.93 3.64
CA PHE A 141 -12.60 -1.89 3.46
C PHE A 141 -13.17 -0.58 3.98
N THR A 142 -14.13 -0.05 3.24
CA THR A 142 -14.86 1.17 3.58
C THR A 142 -16.35 0.93 3.34
N GLU A 143 -17.20 1.84 3.81
CA GLU A 143 -18.64 1.80 3.54
C GLU A 143 -19.00 1.86 2.04
N HIS A 144 -18.07 2.29 1.18
CA HIS A 144 -18.29 2.45 -0.26
C HIS A 144 -17.64 1.35 -1.12
N GLY A 145 -16.82 0.48 -0.52
CA GLY A 145 -16.07 -0.56 -1.22
C GLY A 145 -14.67 -0.77 -0.62
N ALA A 146 -13.86 -1.57 -1.31
CA ALA A 146 -12.50 -1.88 -0.89
C ALA A 146 -11.44 -1.14 -1.73
N VAL A 147 -10.43 -0.61 -1.05
CA VAL A 147 -9.21 -0.10 -1.68
C VAL A 147 -8.18 -1.23 -1.71
N LEU A 148 -7.81 -1.67 -2.90
CA LEU A 148 -6.79 -2.69 -3.09
C LEU A 148 -5.43 -2.01 -3.31
N ASN A 149 -4.48 -2.23 -2.41
CA ASN A 149 -3.15 -1.61 -2.45
C ASN A 149 -2.04 -2.59 -2.09
N ALA A 150 -0.79 -2.09 -2.10
CA ALA A 150 0.42 -2.87 -1.80
C ALA A 150 0.56 -4.17 -2.63
N GLY A 151 0.00 -4.16 -3.85
CA GLY A 151 0.05 -5.29 -4.75
C GLY A 151 1.47 -5.63 -5.17
N SER A 152 1.96 -6.80 -4.79
CA SER A 152 3.33 -7.25 -5.03
C SER A 152 3.36 -8.66 -5.61
N THR A 153 4.30 -8.94 -6.49
CA THR A 153 4.55 -10.28 -7.04
C THR A 153 6.03 -10.44 -7.32
N ARG A 154 6.62 -11.51 -6.80
CA ARG A 154 8.02 -11.91 -7.03
C ARG A 154 8.33 -11.98 -8.50
N ARG A 155 9.54 -11.61 -8.88
CA ARG A 155 9.90 -11.42 -10.30
C ARG A 155 9.76 -12.70 -11.13
N ASP A 156 10.14 -13.83 -10.55
CA ASP A 156 10.10 -15.16 -11.16
C ASP A 156 8.67 -15.73 -11.30
N ALA A 157 7.72 -15.24 -10.51
CA ALA A 157 6.31 -15.63 -10.56
C ALA A 157 5.44 -14.70 -11.43
N ARG A 158 6.00 -13.62 -11.99
CA ARG A 158 5.26 -12.70 -12.88
C ARG A 158 4.78 -13.41 -14.14
N GLY A 159 3.65 -12.95 -14.67
CA GLY A 159 3.02 -13.56 -15.86
C GLY A 159 2.31 -14.91 -15.59
N ARG A 160 2.41 -15.47 -14.38
CA ARG A 160 1.72 -16.71 -14.00
C ARG A 160 0.34 -16.51 -13.38
N GLY A 161 -0.10 -15.26 -13.19
CA GLY A 161 -1.45 -14.93 -12.73
C GLY A 161 -1.64 -14.80 -11.21
N ALA A 162 -0.58 -14.83 -10.40
CA ALA A 162 -0.66 -14.69 -8.95
C ALA A 162 -1.33 -13.37 -8.50
N TYR A 163 -0.97 -12.24 -9.12
CA TYR A 163 -1.61 -10.95 -8.84
C TYR A 163 -3.11 -10.96 -9.17
N ARG A 164 -3.52 -11.63 -10.26
CA ARG A 164 -4.94 -11.75 -10.64
C ARG A 164 -5.72 -12.57 -9.63
N ALA A 165 -5.12 -13.65 -9.10
CA ALA A 165 -5.70 -14.42 -8.01
C ALA A 165 -5.87 -13.57 -6.73
N LEU A 166 -4.88 -12.73 -6.37
CA LEU A 166 -5.03 -11.79 -5.26
C LEU A 166 -6.17 -10.80 -5.46
N VAL A 167 -6.33 -10.26 -6.67
CA VAL A 167 -7.44 -9.33 -6.97
C VAL A 167 -8.79 -10.04 -6.82
N ALA A 168 -8.92 -11.27 -7.32
CA ALA A 168 -10.15 -12.06 -7.17
C ALA A 168 -10.46 -12.39 -5.70
N ALA A 169 -9.49 -12.88 -4.94
CA ALA A 169 -9.71 -13.22 -3.53
C ALA A 169 -10.13 -12.01 -2.68
N ARG A 170 -9.58 -10.82 -2.97
CA ARG A 170 -9.92 -9.57 -2.26
C ARG A 170 -11.25 -8.96 -2.70
N TRP A 171 -11.82 -9.42 -3.82
CA TRP A 171 -13.16 -9.04 -4.27
C TRP A 171 -14.25 -9.84 -3.57
N ASP A 172 -13.97 -11.11 -3.25
CA ASP A 172 -14.95 -12.05 -2.70
C ASP A 172 -15.20 -11.91 -1.17
N GLU A 173 -14.50 -11.00 -0.49
CA GLU A 173 -14.74 -10.65 0.92
C GLU A 173 -15.86 -9.62 1.13
#